data_AF-A0A026WXA5-F1
#
_entry.id   AF-A0A026WXA5-F1
#
_cell.length_a   1.000
_cell.length_b   1.000
_cell.length_c   1.000
_cell.angle_alpha   90.00
_cell.angle_beta   90.00
_cell.angle_gamma   90.00
#
_symmetry.space_group_name_H-M   'P 1'
#
loop_
_entity.id
_entity.type
_entity.pdbx_description
1 polymer ?
#
loop_
_entity_poly.entity_id
_entity_poly.type
_entity_poly.pdbx_seq_one_letter_code
_entity_poly.pdbx_strand_id
1 'polypeptide(L)'
;VLERGLSMNLKKVKIEWMDCPDLRLYGFVAPGLCGTPALLEIGSLSYFCPTPRLDKKYYFRELLSLLNLTGQDNFIVGAGTHIDPPTYDLAEFNSLCVIQGNFFLSERRPGKVLQVTAHCRTGPLNFVSAIQELFNLMRTETDPLIGLGGMFMVSGSPTLHHIMPAYSRVTNLYTMKQVQQWLRYRKLIEPVTAVGTIMISLLLMDAHDYSRFFQLPYLTKSHFHSHTLNQPRSCGGHFYTNCVNTNYLDAFYVGYFSFAEKLYCVDPPSRRDIHTNIDKFYPPCQNHNIGVINIREEYN
;
A
#
# COMPACT_ATOMS: atom_id res chain seq x y z
N VAL A 1 -2.12 -20.59 9.96
CA VAL A 1 -1.83 -19.36 10.75
C VAL A 1 -2.74 -18.21 10.33
N LEU A 2 -2.71 -17.81 9.06
CA LEU A 2 -3.43 -16.63 8.56
C LEU A 2 -4.95 -16.66 8.85
N GLU A 3 -5.65 -17.75 8.55
CA GLU A 3 -7.12 -17.80 8.66
C GLU A 3 -7.60 -17.66 10.11
N ARG A 4 -6.94 -18.38 11.03
CA ARG A 4 -7.21 -18.29 12.47
C ARG A 4 -6.90 -16.90 13.01
N GLY A 5 -5.80 -16.30 12.59
CA GLY A 5 -5.38 -14.97 13.03
C GLY A 5 -6.29 -13.84 12.54
N LEU A 6 -6.68 -13.88 11.26
CA LEU A 6 -7.63 -12.92 10.69
C LEU A 6 -9.01 -13.02 11.34
N SER A 7 -9.44 -14.24 11.70
CA SER A 7 -10.72 -14.47 12.39
C SER A 7 -10.84 -13.79 13.75
N MET A 8 -9.73 -13.33 14.34
CA MET A 8 -9.73 -12.51 15.56
C MET A 8 -10.23 -11.08 15.32
N ASN A 9 -10.18 -10.58 14.08
CA ASN A 9 -10.51 -9.20 13.73
C ASN A 9 -11.59 -9.08 12.63
N LEU A 10 -11.91 -10.16 11.93
CA LEU A 10 -12.82 -10.21 10.79
C LEU A 10 -13.75 -11.43 10.90
N LYS A 11 -15.00 -11.33 10.44
CA LYS A 11 -15.93 -12.46 10.32
C LYS A 11 -15.78 -13.18 8.98
N LYS A 12 -16.23 -14.43 8.92
CA LYS A 12 -16.32 -15.25 7.69
C LYS A 12 -15.03 -15.19 6.87
N VAL A 13 -13.90 -15.44 7.52
CA VAL A 13 -12.61 -15.47 6.85
C VAL A 13 -12.45 -16.79 6.12
N LYS A 14 -11.98 -16.74 4.88
CA LYS A 14 -11.52 -17.91 4.13
C LYS A 14 -10.18 -17.57 3.49
N ILE A 15 -9.21 -18.46 3.63
CA ILE A 15 -7.90 -18.32 3.00
C ILE A 15 -7.59 -19.61 2.25
N GLU A 16 -7.23 -19.47 0.97
CA GLU A 16 -6.89 -20.62 0.15
C GLU A 16 -5.82 -20.27 -0.88
N TRP A 17 -5.03 -21.28 -1.22
CA TRP A 17 -4.19 -21.22 -2.41
C TRP A 17 -5.04 -21.63 -3.60
N MET A 18 -5.14 -20.75 -4.59
CA MET A 18 -5.92 -21.00 -5.81
C MET A 18 -5.15 -20.58 -7.04
N ASP A 19 -5.61 -21.02 -8.22
CA ASP A 19 -5.12 -20.44 -9.47
C ASP A 19 -5.54 -18.98 -9.55
N CYS A 20 -4.60 -18.11 -9.91
CA CYS A 20 -4.82 -16.69 -10.07
C CYS A 20 -5.95 -16.49 -11.10
N PRO A 21 -7.04 -15.78 -10.74
CA PRO A 21 -8.02 -15.42 -11.75
C PRO A 21 -7.36 -14.49 -12.76
N ASP A 22 -7.90 -14.43 -13.98
CA ASP A 22 -7.39 -13.51 -14.98
C ASP A 22 -7.54 -12.06 -14.51
N LEU A 23 -6.42 -11.44 -14.13
CA LEU A 23 -6.45 -10.12 -13.52
C LEU A 23 -6.91 -9.00 -14.47
N ARG A 24 -6.94 -9.26 -15.78
CA ARG A 24 -7.49 -8.33 -16.77
C ARG A 24 -8.97 -8.05 -16.54
N LEU A 25 -9.70 -9.02 -15.96
CA LEU A 25 -11.09 -8.85 -15.56
C LEU A 25 -11.27 -7.85 -14.40
N TYR A 26 -10.19 -7.51 -13.71
CA TYR A 26 -10.15 -6.54 -12.61
C TYR A 26 -9.43 -5.24 -13.01
N GLY A 27 -9.24 -5.00 -14.32
CA GLY A 27 -8.65 -3.76 -14.84
C GLY A 27 -7.13 -3.75 -14.93
N PHE A 28 -6.47 -4.92 -14.80
CA PHE A 28 -5.02 -5.03 -14.92
C PHE A 28 -4.61 -5.22 -16.38
N VAL A 29 -3.37 -4.85 -16.70
CA VAL A 29 -2.76 -5.18 -18.01
C VAL A 29 -2.20 -6.60 -18.06
N ALA A 30 -2.00 -7.24 -16.91
CA ALA A 30 -1.42 -8.57 -16.77
C ALA A 30 -2.50 -9.59 -16.39
N PRO A 31 -2.38 -10.86 -16.83
CA PRO A 31 -3.32 -11.91 -16.45
C PRO A 31 -3.04 -12.51 -15.07
N GLY A 32 -1.86 -12.31 -14.48
CA GLY A 32 -1.54 -12.87 -13.16
C GLY A 32 -0.40 -12.16 -12.43
N LEU A 33 -0.15 -12.61 -11.19
CA LEU A 33 0.85 -12.04 -10.25
C LEU A 33 2.10 -12.91 -10.10
N CYS A 34 2.22 -14.01 -10.85
CA CYS A 34 3.27 -14.99 -10.64
C CYS A 34 4.49 -14.75 -11.55
N GLY A 35 5.56 -15.50 -11.27
CA GLY A 35 6.88 -15.36 -11.89
C GLY A 35 7.77 -14.45 -11.05
N THR A 36 8.86 -15.03 -10.54
CA THR A 36 9.84 -14.46 -9.59
C THR A 36 9.36 -13.23 -8.81
N PRO A 37 8.36 -13.38 -7.92
CA PRO A 37 7.77 -12.26 -7.20
C PRO A 37 8.81 -11.49 -6.36
N ALA A 38 8.76 -10.16 -6.40
CA ALA A 38 9.63 -9.32 -5.60
C ALA A 38 8.92 -8.07 -5.08
N LEU A 39 9.42 -7.50 -3.98
CA LEU A 39 9.07 -6.16 -3.52
C LEU A 39 10.15 -5.17 -3.96
N LEU A 40 9.72 -3.93 -4.22
CA LEU A 40 10.57 -2.80 -4.56
C LEU A 40 10.19 -1.60 -3.70
N GLU A 41 11.10 -1.26 -2.78
CA GLU A 41 11.06 -0.03 -1.99
C GLU A 41 11.94 1.01 -2.68
N ILE A 42 11.36 2.15 -3.02
CA ILE A 42 12.05 3.27 -3.65
C ILE A 42 11.92 4.49 -2.75
N GLY A 43 13.04 5.11 -2.42
CA GLY A 43 13.07 6.36 -1.66
C GLY A 43 12.41 6.24 -0.29
N SER A 44 11.81 7.34 0.19
CA SER A 44 11.17 7.40 1.51
C SER A 44 10.37 8.69 1.69
N LEU A 45 9.35 8.64 2.56
CA LEU A 45 8.58 9.80 3.01
C LEU A 45 9.48 10.85 3.68
N SER A 46 10.65 10.44 4.19
CA SER A 46 11.67 11.37 4.68
C SER A 46 12.19 12.33 3.59
N TYR A 47 12.07 11.98 2.31
CA TYR A 47 12.37 12.91 1.20
C TYR A 47 11.21 13.88 0.92
N PHE A 48 10.02 13.66 1.49
CA PHE A 48 8.91 14.60 1.43
C PHE A 48 9.00 15.68 2.51
N CYS A 49 9.44 15.31 3.72
CA CYS A 49 9.42 16.18 4.89
C CYS A 49 10.83 16.68 5.27
N PRO A 50 10.99 17.93 5.74
CA PRO A 50 9.95 18.95 5.93
C PRO A 50 9.60 19.72 4.65
N THR A 51 10.47 19.64 3.64
CA THR A 51 10.27 20.25 2.32
C THR A 51 10.49 19.18 1.26
N PRO A 52 9.58 19.03 0.27
CA PRO A 52 9.70 17.99 -0.74
C PRO A 52 10.98 18.10 -1.56
N ARG A 53 11.75 17.01 -1.64
CA ARG A 53 12.93 16.86 -2.49
C ARG A 53 12.53 16.42 -3.89
N LEU A 54 12.14 17.39 -4.72
CA LEU A 54 11.62 17.14 -6.07
C LEU A 54 12.67 16.62 -7.07
N ASP A 55 13.95 16.61 -6.67
CA ASP A 55 15.05 15.94 -7.37
C ASP A 55 14.97 14.41 -7.29
N LYS A 56 14.24 13.86 -6.30
CA LYS A 56 14.04 12.42 -6.11
C LYS A 56 13.05 11.88 -7.13
N LYS A 57 13.51 11.66 -8.35
CA LYS A 57 12.76 11.11 -9.48
C LYS A 57 13.29 9.74 -9.86
N TYR A 58 12.38 8.80 -10.09
CA TYR A 58 12.71 7.41 -10.39
C TYR A 58 11.91 6.95 -11.60
N TYR A 59 12.58 6.78 -12.73
CA TYR A 59 11.96 6.26 -13.95
C TYR A 59 12.02 4.73 -13.92
N PHE A 60 10.87 4.07 -14.13
CA PHE A 60 10.81 2.61 -14.04
C PHE A 60 11.73 1.90 -15.03
N ARG A 61 11.98 2.47 -16.21
CA ARG A 61 12.93 1.93 -17.18
C ARG A 61 14.36 1.88 -16.63
N GLU A 62 14.78 2.96 -15.96
CA GLU A 62 16.11 3.05 -15.35
C GLU A 62 16.22 2.11 -14.14
N LEU A 63 15.15 2.01 -13.34
CA LEU A 63 15.09 1.06 -12.22
C LEU A 63 15.24 -0.38 -12.71
N LEU A 64 14.52 -0.77 -13.77
CA LEU A 64 14.65 -2.11 -14.34
C LEU A 64 16.06 -2.38 -14.87
N SER A 65 16.72 -1.37 -15.45
CA SER A 65 18.12 -1.48 -15.86
C SER A 65 19.05 -1.65 -14.66
N LEU A 66 18.88 -0.83 -13.62
CA LEU A 66 19.67 -0.88 -12.39
C LEU A 66 19.57 -2.24 -11.69
N LEU A 67 18.38 -2.84 -11.70
CA LEU A 67 18.09 -4.12 -11.06
C LEU A 67 18.39 -5.34 -11.95
N ASN A 68 18.94 -5.14 -13.17
CA ASN A 68 19.16 -6.19 -14.17
C ASN A 68 17.90 -7.00 -14.53
N LEU A 69 16.76 -6.33 -14.63
CA LEU A 69 15.46 -6.93 -14.92
C LEU A 69 14.98 -6.68 -16.36
N THR A 70 15.77 -6.02 -17.21
CA THR A 70 15.36 -5.64 -18.58
C THR A 70 15.05 -6.83 -19.52
N GLY A 71 15.55 -8.03 -19.21
CA GLY A 71 15.31 -9.25 -20.00
C GLY A 71 14.05 -10.04 -19.64
N GLN A 72 13.20 -9.54 -18.74
CA GLN A 72 12.02 -10.24 -18.22
C GLN A 72 10.72 -9.49 -18.58
N ASP A 73 9.59 -10.20 -18.64
CA ASP A 73 8.26 -9.60 -18.86
C ASP A 73 7.72 -8.96 -17.58
N ASN A 74 8.33 -7.85 -17.16
CA ASN A 74 8.09 -7.23 -15.86
C ASN A 74 6.65 -6.73 -15.72
N PHE A 75 5.92 -7.29 -14.77
CA PHE A 75 4.76 -6.65 -14.17
C PHE A 75 5.19 -5.77 -13.00
N ILE A 76 4.63 -4.57 -12.89
CA ILE A 76 4.85 -3.71 -11.73
C ILE A 76 3.50 -3.15 -11.29
N VAL A 77 3.17 -3.32 -10.02
CA VAL A 77 1.94 -2.79 -9.42
C VAL A 77 2.19 -2.34 -7.99
N GLY A 78 1.59 -1.23 -7.56
CA GLY A 78 1.76 -0.78 -6.18
C GLY A 78 1.35 0.67 -5.96
N ALA A 79 1.98 1.28 -4.96
CA ALA A 79 1.63 2.60 -4.45
C ALA A 79 2.85 3.50 -4.45
N GLY A 80 2.71 4.74 -4.92
CA GLY A 80 3.80 5.69 -4.95
C GLY A 80 3.34 7.10 -5.27
N THR A 81 4.24 8.05 -5.10
CA THR A 81 3.94 9.47 -5.28
C THR A 81 4.38 10.00 -6.65
N HIS A 82 3.75 11.10 -7.10
CA HIS A 82 3.94 11.73 -8.41
C HIS A 82 3.92 13.26 -8.28
N ILE A 83 4.53 14.00 -9.22
CA ILE A 83 4.82 15.44 -9.07
C ILE A 83 3.66 16.40 -9.38
N ASP A 84 2.57 15.95 -9.98
CA ASP A 84 1.39 16.78 -10.31
C ASP A 84 0.13 15.92 -10.52
N PRO A 85 -1.10 16.49 -10.46
CA PRO A 85 -2.29 15.84 -11.01
C PRO A 85 -2.02 15.62 -12.51
N PRO A 86 -1.86 14.36 -12.93
CA PRO A 86 -1.29 14.05 -14.22
C PRO A 86 -2.24 14.53 -15.32
N THR A 87 -1.77 15.43 -16.17
CA THR A 87 -2.09 15.29 -17.59
C THR A 87 -1.39 14.00 -18.02
N TYR A 88 -2.04 12.86 -17.81
CA TYR A 88 -1.57 11.59 -18.36
C TYR A 88 -1.63 11.73 -19.87
N ASP A 89 -0.52 12.15 -20.48
CA ASP A 89 -0.33 11.86 -21.88
C ASP A 89 -0.11 10.34 -21.96
N LEU A 90 -1.13 9.62 -22.44
CA LEU A 90 -1.06 8.17 -22.66
C LEU A 90 0.10 7.81 -23.60
N ALA A 91 0.70 8.79 -24.29
CA ALA A 91 1.89 8.64 -25.13
C ALA A 91 3.23 8.75 -24.37
N GLU A 92 3.28 9.23 -23.12
CA GLU A 92 4.53 9.26 -22.35
C GLU A 92 4.86 7.86 -21.82
N PHE A 93 5.66 7.15 -22.61
CA PHE A 93 6.30 5.86 -22.33
C PHE A 93 7.24 5.82 -21.11
N ASN A 94 7.21 6.84 -20.24
CA ASN A 94 8.17 6.99 -19.16
C ASN A 94 7.46 7.10 -17.80
N SER A 95 6.96 5.96 -17.32
CA SER A 95 6.40 5.82 -15.98
C SER A 95 7.39 6.36 -14.94
N LEU A 96 6.93 7.35 -14.16
CA LEU A 96 7.72 8.07 -13.17
C LEU A 96 7.14 7.85 -11.77
N CYS A 97 8.01 7.60 -10.81
CA CYS A 97 7.73 7.71 -9.39
C CYS A 97 8.60 8.86 -8.82
N VAL A 98 8.05 9.65 -7.91
CA VAL A 98 8.75 10.76 -7.27
C VAL A 98 8.74 10.54 -5.77
N ILE A 99 9.81 10.89 -5.06
CA ILE A 99 9.97 10.81 -3.59
C ILE A 99 9.94 9.40 -2.99
N GLN A 100 8.82 8.68 -3.09
CA GLN A 100 8.66 7.33 -2.54
C GLN A 100 7.73 6.47 -3.40
N GLY A 101 8.06 5.18 -3.49
CA GLY A 101 7.09 4.18 -3.91
C GLY A 101 7.40 2.77 -3.40
N ASN A 102 6.35 1.96 -3.35
CA ASN A 102 6.32 0.62 -2.79
C ASN A 102 5.56 -0.26 -3.79
N PHE A 103 6.31 -1.10 -4.49
CA PHE A 103 5.81 -1.86 -5.63
C PHE A 103 6.04 -3.35 -5.47
N PHE A 104 5.14 -4.11 -6.06
CA PHE A 104 5.26 -5.54 -6.29
C PHE A 104 5.66 -5.77 -7.74
N LEU A 105 6.66 -6.62 -7.95
CA LEU A 105 7.15 -7.05 -9.25
C LEU A 105 6.87 -8.52 -9.46
N SER A 106 6.54 -8.88 -10.69
CA SER A 106 6.45 -10.27 -11.14
C SER A 106 6.65 -10.37 -12.66
N GLU A 107 6.46 -11.56 -13.24
CA GLU A 107 6.60 -11.80 -14.68
C GLU A 107 5.23 -11.91 -15.41
N ARG A 108 4.16 -11.33 -14.84
CA ARG A 108 2.78 -11.32 -15.38
C ARG A 108 2.15 -12.70 -15.54
N ARG A 109 2.79 -13.76 -15.05
CA ARG A 109 2.36 -15.15 -15.33
C ARG A 109 1.13 -15.52 -14.50
N PRO A 110 0.19 -16.31 -15.05
CA PRO A 110 -0.75 -17.08 -14.25
C PRO A 110 0.00 -18.04 -13.31
N GLY A 111 -0.66 -18.48 -12.24
CA GLY A 111 -0.09 -19.42 -11.28
C GLY A 111 -0.85 -19.39 -9.96
N LYS A 112 -0.30 -20.06 -8.92
CA LYS A 112 -0.95 -20.08 -7.60
C LYS A 112 -0.77 -18.76 -6.87
N VAL A 113 -1.86 -18.24 -6.32
CA VAL A 113 -1.91 -17.05 -5.45
C VAL A 113 -2.65 -17.37 -4.16
N LEU A 114 -2.36 -16.60 -3.12
CA LEU A 114 -3.10 -16.63 -1.88
C LEU A 114 -4.35 -15.77 -2.04
N GLN A 115 -5.52 -16.41 -2.03
CA GLN A 115 -6.79 -15.70 -1.92
C GLN A 115 -7.13 -15.47 -0.46
N VAL A 116 -7.48 -14.24 -0.11
CA VAL A 116 -7.96 -13.85 1.21
C VAL A 116 -9.36 -13.26 1.07
N THR A 117 -10.36 -13.97 1.58
CA THR A 117 -11.74 -13.49 1.66
C THR A 117 -12.07 -13.19 3.11
N ALA A 118 -12.65 -12.02 3.39
CA ALA A 118 -13.06 -11.66 4.73
C ALA A 118 -14.27 -10.73 4.73
N HIS A 119 -15.13 -10.86 5.73
CA HIS A 119 -16.30 -10.00 5.93
C HIS A 119 -16.22 -9.30 7.29
N CYS A 120 -16.91 -8.18 7.42
CA CYS A 120 -17.25 -7.49 8.67
C CYS A 120 -16.10 -7.39 9.69
N ARG A 121 -15.49 -6.22 9.82
CA ARG A 121 -14.49 -5.98 10.86
C ARG A 121 -15.12 -6.02 12.25
N THR A 122 -14.63 -6.92 13.10
CA THR A 122 -15.05 -7.11 14.50
C THR A 122 -14.00 -6.67 15.51
N GLY A 123 -12.73 -6.66 15.11
CA GLY A 123 -11.62 -6.27 15.97
C GLY A 123 -11.04 -4.89 15.65
N PRO A 124 -10.01 -4.47 16.40
CA PRO A 124 -9.37 -3.17 16.21
C PRO A 124 -8.56 -3.08 14.91
N LEU A 125 -8.01 -4.20 14.42
CA LEU A 125 -7.13 -4.20 13.24
C LEU A 125 -7.95 -4.14 11.94
N ASN A 126 -7.56 -3.26 11.02
CA ASN A 126 -8.11 -3.26 9.66
C ASN A 126 -7.58 -4.45 8.84
N PHE A 127 -8.13 -4.68 7.65
CA PHE A 127 -7.79 -5.82 6.78
C PHE A 127 -6.28 -5.98 6.55
N VAL A 128 -5.60 -4.90 6.16
CA VAL A 128 -4.16 -4.88 5.88
C VAL A 128 -3.33 -5.14 7.15
N SER A 129 -3.67 -4.45 8.25
CA SER A 129 -2.97 -4.59 9.53
C SER A 129 -3.14 -6.00 10.12
N ALA A 130 -4.33 -6.58 9.96
CA ALA A 130 -4.64 -7.92 10.43
C ALA A 130 -3.83 -8.98 9.66
N ILE A 131 -3.57 -8.80 8.36
CA ILE A 131 -2.67 -9.69 7.60
C ILE A 131 -1.22 -9.51 8.09
N GLN A 132 -0.77 -8.25 8.21
CA GLN A 132 0.59 -7.91 8.59
C GLN A 132 1.00 -8.47 9.96
N GLU A 133 0.16 -8.34 10.98
CA GLU A 133 0.48 -8.84 12.34
C GLU A 133 0.76 -10.34 12.36
N LEU A 134 0.19 -11.09 11.40
CA LEU A 134 0.39 -12.53 11.32
C LEU A 134 1.74 -12.91 10.75
N PHE A 135 2.46 -11.99 10.10
CA PHE A 135 3.82 -12.25 9.62
C PHE A 135 4.78 -12.44 10.80
N ASN A 136 4.52 -11.75 11.92
CA ASN A 136 5.27 -11.96 13.17
C ASN A 136 5.15 -13.40 13.70
N LEU A 137 4.05 -14.09 13.39
CA LEU A 137 3.80 -15.48 13.76
C LEU A 137 4.31 -16.50 12.73
N MET A 138 4.60 -16.05 11.51
CA MET A 138 5.05 -16.91 10.41
C MET A 138 6.56 -16.86 10.19
N ARG A 139 7.23 -15.77 10.62
CA ARG A 139 8.67 -15.63 10.48
C ARG A 139 9.42 -16.78 11.15
N THR A 140 10.54 -17.15 10.57
CA THR A 140 11.47 -18.14 11.13
C THR A 140 12.85 -17.50 11.25
N GLU A 141 13.81 -18.21 11.85
CA GLU A 141 15.20 -17.76 11.85
C GLU A 141 15.77 -17.69 10.43
N THR A 142 15.36 -18.59 9.54
CA THR A 142 15.83 -18.64 8.14
C THR A 142 15.04 -17.73 7.20
N ASP A 143 13.83 -17.33 7.59
CA ASP A 143 12.99 -16.37 6.86
C ASP A 143 12.48 -15.28 7.82
N PRO A 144 13.35 -14.29 8.16
CA PRO A 144 12.99 -13.21 9.07
C PRO A 144 12.16 -12.10 8.40
N LEU A 145 12.13 -12.06 7.07
CA LEU A 145 11.53 -10.99 6.26
C LEU A 145 10.42 -11.52 5.36
N ILE A 146 9.19 -11.49 5.87
CA ILE A 146 8.02 -11.87 5.08
C ILE A 146 7.41 -10.63 4.44
N GLY A 147 7.18 -10.71 3.14
CA GLY A 147 6.48 -9.69 2.37
C GLY A 147 5.63 -10.29 1.26
N LEU A 148 4.54 -9.62 0.94
CA LEU A 148 3.67 -9.95 -0.18
C LEU A 148 3.20 -8.69 -0.89
N GLY A 149 2.77 -8.87 -2.13
CA GLY A 149 2.12 -7.83 -2.89
C GLY A 149 1.00 -8.41 -3.75
N GLY A 150 0.24 -7.50 -4.36
CA GLY A 150 -0.91 -7.87 -5.15
C GLY A 150 -2.03 -6.86 -4.96
N MET A 151 -3.24 -7.37 -4.82
CA MET A 151 -4.43 -6.54 -4.86
C MET A 151 -5.53 -7.04 -3.94
N PHE A 152 -6.44 -6.15 -3.58
CA PHE A 152 -7.72 -6.54 -3.00
C PHE A 152 -8.84 -5.60 -3.42
N MET A 153 -10.05 -6.15 -3.48
CA MET A 153 -11.29 -5.37 -3.60
C MET A 153 -11.92 -5.22 -2.24
N VAL A 154 -12.58 -4.08 -2.02
CA VAL A 154 -13.46 -3.89 -0.87
C VAL A 154 -14.77 -3.23 -1.28
N SER A 155 -15.87 -3.76 -0.75
CA SER A 155 -17.24 -3.28 -0.97
C SER A 155 -18.07 -3.37 0.32
N GLY A 156 -19.31 -2.89 0.30
CA GLY A 156 -20.25 -3.02 1.43
C GLY A 156 -20.01 -2.06 2.59
N SER A 157 -18.96 -1.23 2.54
CA SER A 157 -18.70 -0.18 3.52
C SER A 157 -17.89 0.96 2.87
N PRO A 158 -18.14 2.24 3.25
CA PRO A 158 -17.34 3.34 2.78
C PRO A 158 -15.87 3.18 3.15
N THR A 159 -14.96 3.58 2.28
CA THR A 159 -13.51 3.48 2.48
C THR A 159 -12.88 4.85 2.62
N LEU A 160 -11.89 4.97 3.50
CA LEU A 160 -11.17 6.22 3.74
C LEU A 160 -9.87 6.25 2.94
N HIS A 161 -9.67 7.35 2.23
CA HIS A 161 -8.50 7.59 1.41
C HIS A 161 -7.93 8.98 1.67
N HIS A 162 -6.67 9.19 1.28
CA HIS A 162 -6.17 10.55 1.06
C HIS A 162 -5.57 10.71 -0.34
N ILE A 163 -5.53 11.97 -0.77
CA ILE A 163 -4.68 12.44 -1.86
C ILE A 163 -3.75 13.54 -1.33
N MET A 164 -2.56 13.60 -1.92
CA MET A 164 -1.62 14.70 -1.70
C MET A 164 -2.02 15.89 -2.58
N PRO A 165 -2.23 17.09 -2.00
CA PRO A 165 -2.27 18.32 -2.79
C PRO A 165 -0.98 18.54 -3.60
N ALA A 166 -1.02 19.45 -4.57
CA ALA A 166 0.17 19.87 -5.32
C ALA A 166 1.30 20.32 -4.39
N TYR A 167 2.53 19.85 -4.66
CA TYR A 167 3.70 20.12 -3.82
C TYR A 167 4.09 21.58 -3.75
N SER A 168 3.75 22.38 -4.76
CA SER A 168 3.96 23.84 -4.78
C SER A 168 3.29 24.58 -3.61
N ARG A 169 2.34 23.93 -2.92
CA ARG A 169 1.63 24.47 -1.76
C ARG A 169 2.17 23.96 -0.42
N VAL A 170 3.23 23.14 -0.43
CA VAL A 170 3.84 22.56 0.77
C VAL A 170 4.97 23.44 1.25
N THR A 171 4.89 23.92 2.49
CA THR A 171 6.03 24.52 3.17
C THR A 171 6.11 23.96 4.59
N ASN A 172 7.28 23.44 4.98
CA ASN A 172 7.69 23.25 6.38
C ASN A 172 6.84 22.24 7.20
N LEU A 173 6.68 21.00 6.70
CA LEU A 173 5.98 19.91 7.39
C LEU A 173 6.94 19.13 8.32
N TYR A 174 7.14 19.63 9.54
CA TYR A 174 8.07 19.01 10.51
C TYR A 174 7.45 17.88 11.34
N THR A 175 6.13 17.76 11.37
CA THR A 175 5.41 16.79 12.22
C THR A 175 4.38 16.00 11.42
N MET A 176 4.09 14.78 11.85
CA MET A 176 3.03 13.98 11.23
C MET A 176 1.66 14.63 11.34
N LYS A 177 1.39 15.41 12.39
CA LYS A 177 0.16 16.20 12.52
C LYS A 177 0.02 17.23 11.41
N GLN A 178 1.10 17.94 11.06
CA GLN A 178 1.08 18.90 9.95
C GLN A 178 0.87 18.19 8.61
N VAL A 179 1.55 17.05 8.38
CA VAL A 179 1.33 16.22 7.19
C VAL A 179 -0.15 15.83 7.09
N GLN A 180 -0.73 15.35 8.19
CA GLN A 180 -2.15 14.95 8.23
C GLN A 180 -3.09 16.12 7.93
N GLN A 181 -2.84 17.31 8.47
CA GLN A 181 -3.68 18.49 8.19
C GLN A 181 -3.57 18.97 6.75
N TRP A 182 -2.41 18.74 6.12
CA TRP A 182 -2.17 19.10 4.73
C TRP A 182 -2.84 18.12 3.74
N LEU A 183 -2.87 16.83 4.07
CA LEU A 183 -3.52 15.79 3.24
C LEU A 183 -5.02 16.04 3.05
N ARG A 184 -5.54 15.65 1.89
CA ARG A 184 -6.98 15.75 1.58
C ARG A 184 -7.62 14.38 1.65
N TYR A 185 -8.43 14.19 2.69
CA TYR A 185 -9.13 12.92 2.90
C TYR A 185 -10.46 12.87 2.17
N ARG A 186 -10.82 11.68 1.69
CA ARG A 186 -12.10 11.41 1.04
C ARG A 186 -12.65 10.07 1.50
N LYS A 187 -13.98 9.99 1.58
CA LYS A 187 -14.69 8.72 1.73
C LYS A 187 -15.25 8.31 0.37
N LEU A 188 -15.01 7.07 -0.03
CA LEU A 188 -15.59 6.47 -1.23
C LEU A 188 -16.59 5.41 -0.80
N ILE A 189 -17.81 5.46 -1.34
CA ILE A 189 -18.89 4.51 -0.99
C ILE A 189 -18.89 3.33 -1.97
N GLU A 190 -18.45 3.60 -3.19
CA GLU A 190 -18.35 2.67 -4.29
C GLU A 190 -17.27 1.60 -3.99
N PRO A 191 -17.40 0.39 -4.57
CA PRO A 191 -16.35 -0.61 -4.50
C PRO A 191 -15.03 -0.07 -5.03
N VAL A 192 -13.94 -0.33 -4.31
CA VAL A 192 -12.59 0.07 -4.72
C VAL A 192 -11.70 -1.15 -4.90
N THR A 193 -10.80 -1.04 -5.87
CA THR A 193 -9.69 -1.96 -6.12
C THR A 193 -8.43 -1.31 -5.58
N ALA A 194 -7.80 -1.94 -4.60
CA ALA A 194 -6.56 -1.50 -4.00
C ALA A 194 -5.40 -2.39 -4.45
N VAL A 195 -4.25 -1.78 -4.73
CA VAL A 195 -3.02 -2.44 -5.14
C VAL A 195 -1.85 -1.93 -4.32
N GLY A 196 -0.93 -2.82 -3.98
CA GLY A 196 0.09 -2.46 -3.00
C GLY A 196 0.86 -3.64 -2.42
N THR A 197 1.55 -3.35 -1.33
CA THR A 197 2.47 -4.26 -0.66
C THR A 197 2.16 -4.33 0.84
N ILE A 198 2.44 -5.49 1.43
CA ILE A 198 2.46 -5.72 2.89
C ILE A 198 3.80 -6.37 3.21
N MET A 199 4.52 -5.80 4.16
CA MET A 199 5.76 -6.33 4.71
C MET A 199 5.62 -6.50 6.22
N ILE A 200 6.40 -7.41 6.79
CA ILE A 200 6.44 -7.64 8.23
C ILE A 200 6.83 -6.36 8.97
N SER A 201 6.16 -6.10 10.10
CA SER A 201 6.53 -5.02 11.01
C SER A 201 7.72 -5.46 11.86
N LEU A 202 8.94 -5.28 11.34
CA LEU A 202 10.17 -5.71 12.02
C LEU A 202 10.36 -5.03 13.39
N LEU A 203 10.45 -5.87 14.42
CA LEU A 203 11.32 -5.68 15.57
C LEU A 203 12.35 -6.82 15.50
N LEU A 204 13.44 -6.62 14.76
CA LEU A 204 14.52 -7.60 14.76
C LEU A 204 15.23 -7.51 16.11
N MET A 205 15.11 -8.56 16.92
CA MET A 205 16.00 -8.86 18.03
C MET A 205 17.20 -9.58 17.44
N ASP A 206 18.39 -9.01 17.57
CA ASP A 206 19.62 -9.75 17.31
C ASP A 206 19.76 -10.82 18.40
N ALA A 207 19.80 -12.10 18.01
CA ALA A 207 19.90 -13.24 18.93
C ALA A 207 21.24 -13.28 19.69
N HIS A 208 22.23 -12.48 19.28
CA HIS A 208 23.55 -12.41 19.91
C HIS A 208 23.88 -11.05 20.55
N ASP A 209 23.05 -10.03 20.32
CA ASP A 209 23.24 -8.69 20.91
C ASP A 209 21.90 -8.01 21.20
N TYR A 210 21.36 -8.25 22.40
CA TYR A 210 20.11 -7.65 22.90
C TYR A 210 20.10 -6.10 22.92
N SER A 211 21.19 -5.44 22.54
CA SER A 211 21.30 -3.97 22.45
C SER A 211 21.12 -3.39 21.04
N ARG A 212 21.07 -4.22 19.98
CA ARG A 212 21.00 -3.76 18.58
C ARG A 212 19.67 -4.09 17.92
N PHE A 213 18.70 -3.21 18.13
CA PHE A 213 17.49 -3.15 17.30
C PHE A 213 17.86 -2.68 15.89
N PHE A 214 17.95 -3.57 14.91
CA PHE A 214 17.95 -3.17 13.49
C PHE A 214 16.50 -2.98 13.03
N GLN A 215 15.87 -1.91 13.50
CA GLN A 215 14.76 -1.36 12.74
C GLN A 215 15.38 -0.79 11.47
N LEU A 216 14.93 -1.21 10.29
CA LEU A 216 15.15 -0.44 9.06
C LEU A 216 14.05 0.62 9.05
N PRO A 217 14.29 1.82 9.62
CA PRO A 217 13.22 2.80 9.90
C PRO A 217 12.52 3.30 8.62
N TYR A 218 13.14 3.08 7.47
CA TYR A 218 12.64 3.51 6.18
C TYR A 218 11.80 2.47 5.44
N LEU A 219 11.78 1.21 5.89
CA LEU A 219 10.97 0.19 5.22
C LEU A 219 9.49 0.44 5.49
N THR A 220 8.72 0.47 4.41
CA THR A 220 7.30 0.72 4.49
C THR A 220 6.57 -0.57 4.86
N LYS A 221 5.93 -0.56 6.03
CA LYS A 221 5.17 -1.70 6.56
C LYS A 221 4.09 -2.17 5.59
N SER A 222 3.26 -1.24 5.11
CA SER A 222 2.28 -1.54 4.07
C SER A 222 1.94 -0.25 3.34
N HIS A 223 1.65 -0.37 2.05
CA HIS A 223 1.27 0.78 1.25
C HIS A 223 0.34 0.35 0.13
N PHE A 224 -0.90 0.87 0.15
CA PHE A 224 -1.89 0.59 -0.88
C PHE A 224 -2.44 1.89 -1.46
N HIS A 225 -2.45 1.96 -2.78
CA HIS A 225 -3.25 2.92 -3.52
C HIS A 225 -4.46 2.19 -4.08
N SER A 226 -5.57 2.90 -4.20
CA SER A 226 -6.80 2.32 -4.72
C SER A 226 -7.49 3.23 -5.69
N HIS A 227 -8.38 2.65 -6.49
CA HIS A 227 -9.22 3.36 -7.42
C HIS A 227 -10.58 2.68 -7.55
N THR A 228 -11.58 3.42 -8.00
CA THR A 228 -12.87 2.88 -8.43
C THR A 228 -12.77 2.38 -9.86
N LEU A 229 -13.38 1.21 -10.09
CA LEU A 229 -13.61 0.65 -11.43
C LEU A 229 -14.99 1.08 -11.94
N ASN A 230 -15.15 1.14 -13.27
CA ASN A 230 -16.44 1.33 -13.94
C ASN A 230 -17.19 2.62 -13.56
N GLN A 231 -16.46 3.69 -13.24
CA GLN A 231 -17.03 5.03 -12.99
C GLN A 231 -16.67 5.98 -14.15
N PRO A 232 -17.57 6.91 -14.54
CA PRO A 232 -17.27 7.91 -15.56
C PRO A 232 -16.02 8.76 -15.26
N ARG A 233 -15.73 8.95 -13.97
CA ARG A 233 -14.47 9.47 -13.46
C ARG A 233 -13.97 8.53 -12.37
N SER A 234 -12.80 7.92 -12.58
CA SER A 234 -12.17 7.10 -11.54
C SER A 234 -11.76 7.98 -10.37
N CYS A 235 -12.12 7.53 -9.17
CA CYS A 235 -11.76 8.16 -7.90
C CYS A 235 -10.82 7.22 -7.15
N GLY A 236 -9.81 7.77 -6.48
CA GLY A 236 -8.80 6.95 -5.82
C GLY A 236 -7.86 7.76 -4.95
N GLY A 237 -6.83 7.07 -4.44
CA GLY A 237 -5.81 7.65 -3.58
C GLY A 237 -5.16 6.60 -2.69
N HIS A 238 -4.43 7.04 -1.68
CA HIS A 238 -3.87 6.17 -0.65
C HIS A 238 -4.99 5.60 0.22
N PHE A 239 -5.10 4.28 0.26
CA PHE A 239 -6.10 3.54 1.04
C PHE A 239 -5.68 3.43 2.52
N TYR A 240 -6.58 3.78 3.44
CA TYR A 240 -6.36 3.56 4.88
C TYR A 240 -7.08 2.33 5.41
N THR A 241 -8.41 2.34 5.30
CA THR A 241 -9.30 1.37 5.95
C THR A 241 -10.72 1.55 5.41
N ASN A 242 -11.56 0.52 5.59
CA ASN A 242 -13.00 0.75 5.60
C ASN A 242 -13.42 1.55 6.85
N CYS A 243 -14.45 2.37 6.71
CA CYS A 243 -15.14 3.02 7.81
C CYS A 243 -15.90 1.96 8.62
N VAL A 244 -15.91 2.13 9.94
CA VAL A 244 -16.70 1.26 10.83
C VAL A 244 -17.49 2.15 11.78
N ASN A 245 -18.81 2.05 11.70
CA ASN A 245 -19.75 2.56 12.69
C ASN A 245 -21.00 1.65 12.66
N THR A 246 -22.01 1.98 13.46
CA THR A 246 -23.27 1.20 13.54
C THR A 246 -23.96 0.97 12.20
N ASN A 247 -23.72 1.83 11.20
CA ASN A 247 -24.34 1.77 9.88
C ASN A 247 -23.44 1.09 8.83
N TYR A 248 -22.17 0.80 9.14
CA TYR A 248 -21.16 0.33 8.18
C TYR A 248 -20.37 -0.87 8.70
N LEU A 249 -21.08 -1.97 8.98
CA LEU A 249 -20.49 -3.21 9.51
C LEU A 249 -20.18 -4.26 8.44
N ASP A 250 -20.69 -4.11 7.21
CA ASP A 250 -20.69 -5.17 6.20
C ASP A 250 -19.59 -5.03 5.14
N ALA A 251 -18.42 -4.52 5.52
CA ALA A 251 -17.25 -4.51 4.64
C ALA A 251 -16.92 -5.94 4.17
N PHE A 252 -16.78 -6.12 2.87
CA PHE A 252 -16.42 -7.39 2.24
C PHE A 252 -15.13 -7.22 1.44
N TYR A 253 -14.16 -8.09 1.70
CA TYR A 253 -12.83 -8.07 1.11
C TYR A 253 -12.58 -9.35 0.30
N VAL A 254 -12.02 -9.18 -0.89
CA VAL A 254 -11.45 -10.28 -1.69
C VAL A 254 -10.09 -9.84 -2.18
N GLY A 255 -9.03 -10.46 -1.67
CA GLY A 255 -7.64 -10.17 -2.02
C GLY A 255 -6.96 -11.34 -2.73
N TYR A 256 -6.06 -11.02 -3.66
CA TYR A 256 -5.18 -11.96 -4.34
C TYR A 256 -3.73 -11.48 -4.17
N PHE A 257 -2.90 -12.33 -3.58
CA PHE A 257 -1.55 -11.97 -3.20
C PHE A 257 -0.53 -13.04 -3.56
N SER A 258 0.69 -12.60 -3.83
CA SER A 258 1.86 -13.45 -3.98
C SER A 258 2.92 -13.03 -2.97
N PHE A 259 3.52 -14.01 -2.31
CA PHE A 259 4.69 -13.78 -1.45
C PHE A 259 5.90 -13.43 -2.31
N ALA A 260 6.68 -12.47 -1.85
CA ALA A 260 7.89 -12.04 -2.52
C ALA A 260 9.08 -12.92 -2.13
N GLU A 261 9.91 -13.25 -3.10
CA GLU A 261 11.18 -13.97 -2.92
C GLU A 261 12.34 -13.01 -2.68
N LYS A 262 12.20 -11.74 -3.10
CA LYS A 262 13.24 -10.72 -3.03
C LYS A 262 12.67 -9.37 -2.60
N LEU A 263 13.52 -8.58 -1.96
CA LEU A 263 13.27 -7.16 -1.65
C LEU A 263 14.39 -6.33 -2.28
N TYR A 264 14.02 -5.46 -3.22
CA TYR A 264 14.90 -4.44 -3.78
C TYR A 264 14.67 -3.12 -3.03
N CYS A 265 15.75 -2.55 -2.50
CA CYS A 265 15.74 -1.23 -1.85
C CYS A 265 16.57 -0.26 -2.69
N VAL A 266 15.93 0.74 -3.27
CA VAL A 266 16.57 1.76 -4.12
C VAL A 266 16.53 3.11 -3.43
N ASP A 267 17.69 3.77 -3.34
CA ASP A 267 17.85 5.09 -2.72
C ASP A 267 17.29 5.20 -1.29
N PRO A 268 17.66 4.28 -0.36
CA PRO A 268 17.20 4.37 1.02
C PRO A 268 17.73 5.66 1.68
N PRO A 269 16.92 6.31 2.53
CA PRO A 269 17.32 7.53 3.22
C PRO A 269 18.49 7.27 4.17
N SER A 270 19.38 8.25 4.29
CA SER A 270 20.41 8.23 5.32
C SER A 270 19.77 8.48 6.70
N ARG A 271 20.49 8.16 7.78
CA ARG A 271 20.05 8.52 9.15
C ARG A 271 19.77 10.02 9.31
N ARG A 272 20.45 10.87 8.54
CA ARG A 272 20.25 12.32 8.59
C ARG A 272 18.91 12.68 7.98
N ASP A 273 18.47 12.05 6.91
CA ASP A 273 17.20 12.39 6.24
C ASP A 273 15.97 12.12 7.13
N ILE A 274 16.09 11.24 8.13
CA ILE A 274 14.99 10.87 9.03
C ILE A 274 14.83 11.94 10.13
N HIS A 275 14.19 13.05 9.78
CA HIS A 275 13.99 14.20 10.67
C HIS A 275 12.59 14.26 11.32
N THR A 276 11.61 13.57 10.78
CA THR A 276 10.22 13.56 11.29
C THR A 276 10.03 12.49 12.36
N ASN A 277 9.61 12.91 13.56
CA ASN A 277 9.04 11.98 14.53
C ASN A 277 7.78 11.35 13.94
N ILE A 278 7.82 10.04 13.71
CA ILE A 278 6.66 9.25 13.30
C ILE A 278 5.82 9.02 14.56
N ASP A 279 5.05 10.02 14.96
CA ASP A 279 4.01 9.79 15.97
C ASP A 279 3.04 8.72 15.45
N LYS A 280 2.57 7.84 16.35
CA LYS A 280 1.57 6.82 16.00
C LYS A 280 0.34 7.50 15.39
N PHE A 281 0.07 7.18 14.13
CA PHE A 281 -1.10 7.65 13.41
C PHE A 281 -2.31 6.77 13.73
N TYR A 282 -3.42 7.41 14.07
CA TYR A 282 -4.73 6.78 14.15
C TYR A 282 -5.61 7.33 13.02
N PRO A 283 -6.11 6.49 12.10
CA PRO A 283 -6.89 6.97 10.97
C PRO A 283 -8.18 7.69 11.45
N PRO A 284 -8.59 8.78 10.76
CA PRO A 284 -9.72 9.63 11.17
C PRO A 284 -11.05 8.88 11.39
N CYS A 285 -11.19 7.68 10.83
CA CYS A 285 -12.36 6.82 11.03
C CYS A 285 -12.58 6.36 12.48
N GLN A 286 -11.65 6.61 13.41
CA GLN A 286 -11.76 6.14 14.80
C GLN A 286 -12.12 7.22 15.82
N ASN A 287 -11.99 8.52 15.55
CA ASN A 287 -12.53 9.66 16.32
C ASN A 287 -11.88 10.98 15.82
N HIS A 288 -12.68 12.04 15.64
CA HIS A 288 -12.36 13.48 15.49
C HIS A 288 -12.67 14.19 14.14
N ASN A 289 -13.13 15.44 14.31
CA ASN A 289 -13.50 16.47 13.34
C ASN A 289 -12.37 16.82 12.36
N ILE A 290 -12.23 16.06 11.29
CA ILE A 290 -11.58 16.52 10.07
C ILE A 290 -12.71 16.72 9.05
N GLY A 291 -12.75 17.87 8.38
CA GLY A 291 -13.75 18.18 7.36
C GLY A 291 -13.65 17.19 6.20
N VAL A 292 -14.41 16.10 6.27
CA VAL A 292 -14.58 15.13 5.20
C VAL A 292 -15.58 15.73 4.22
N ILE A 293 -15.14 16.05 3.01
CA ILE A 293 -16.03 16.50 1.95
C ILE A 293 -16.76 15.27 1.39
N ASN A 294 -18.06 15.16 1.66
CA ASN A 294 -18.94 14.17 1.04
C ASN A 294 -19.37 14.70 -0.32
N ILE A 295 -19.03 14.01 -1.42
CA ILE A 295 -19.27 14.47 -2.80
C ILE A 295 -20.75 14.30 -3.23
N ARG A 296 -21.62 13.75 -2.37
CA ARG A 296 -23.03 13.48 -2.71
C ARG A 296 -24.02 14.61 -2.42
N GLU A 297 -23.59 15.79 -1.93
CA GLU A 297 -24.50 16.88 -1.58
C GLU A 297 -24.57 18.07 -2.57
N GLU A 298 -23.80 18.08 -3.66
CA GLU A 298 -23.80 19.21 -4.63
C GLU A 298 -24.43 18.92 -6.00
N TYR A 299 -25.32 17.93 -6.10
CA TYR A 299 -26.15 17.74 -7.30
C TYR A 299 -27.63 17.61 -6.91
N ASN A 300 -28.23 18.74 -6.51
CA ASN A 300 -29.66 19.02 -6.57
C ASN A 300 -29.86 20.49 -6.93
#